data_AF-A0A7C7QMC3-F1
#
_entry.id   AF-A0A7C7QMC3-F1
#
_cell.length_a   1.000
_cell.length_b   1.000
_cell.length_c   1.000
_cell.angle_alpha   90.00
_cell.angle_beta   90.00
_cell.angle_gamma   90.00
#
_symmetry.space_group_name_H-M   'P 1'
#
loop_
_entity.id
_entity.type
_entity.pdbx_description
1 polymer ?
#
loop_
_entity_poly.entity_id
_entity_poly.type
_entity_poly.pdbx_seq_one_letter_code
_entity_poly.pdbx_strand_id
1 'polypeptide(L)' 'MNLYNRDLICTQDWSKAELEAVLDLAAKMKGDRFSPQWTSILQHKTFLMFFYNPSVRTRQSFECAATELGGHAQ' A
#
# COMPACT_ATOMS: atom_id res chain seq x y z
N MET A 1 -12.10 -11.83 3.34
CA MET A 1 -11.66 -11.69 1.93
C MET A 1 -10.19 -12.03 1.86
N ASN A 2 -9.72 -12.60 0.75
CA ASN A 2 -8.31 -12.92 0.57
C ASN A 2 -7.74 -12.10 -0.59
N LEU A 3 -7.00 -11.03 -0.26
CA LEU A 3 -6.28 -10.18 -1.21
C LEU A 3 -4.78 -10.54 -1.31
N TYR A 4 -4.34 -11.56 -0.56
CA TYR A 4 -2.95 -11.95 -0.53
C TYR A 4 -2.51 -12.49 -1.89
N ASN A 5 -1.35 -12.04 -2.37
CA ASN A 5 -0.73 -12.45 -3.63
C ASN A 5 -1.60 -12.21 -4.87
N ARG A 6 -2.36 -11.10 -4.88
CA ARG A 6 -3.14 -10.64 -6.03
C ARG A 6 -2.60 -9.31 -6.54
N ASP A 7 -2.56 -9.18 -7.86
CA ASP A 7 -2.29 -7.91 -8.52
C ASP A 7 -3.55 -7.04 -8.55
N LEU A 8 -3.37 -5.72 -8.50
CA LEU A 8 -4.44 -4.73 -8.68
C LEU A 8 -4.11 -3.88 -9.91
N ILE A 9 -4.74 -4.19 -11.04
CA ILE A 9 -4.53 -3.49 -12.31
C ILE A 9 -5.70 -2.54 -12.58
N CYS A 10 -6.92 -2.97 -12.31
CA CYS A 10 -8.11 -2.14 -12.39
C CYS A 10 -9.03 -2.37 -11.18
N THR A 11 -9.87 -1.38 -10.86
CA THR A 11 -10.77 -1.48 -9.68
C THR A 11 -11.86 -2.53 -9.86
N GLN A 12 -12.17 -2.91 -11.10
CA GLN A 12 -13.14 -3.96 -11.44
C GLN A 12 -12.64 -5.37 -11.09
N ASP A 13 -11.33 -5.54 -10.88
CA ASP A 13 -10.75 -6.81 -10.42
C ASP A 13 -11.21 -7.17 -8.98
N TRP A 14 -11.68 -6.16 -8.24
CA TRP A 14 -12.13 -6.30 -6.86
C TRP A 14 -13.64 -6.09 -6.77
N SER A 15 -14.27 -6.90 -5.93
CA SER A 15 -15.67 -6.68 -5.56
C SER A 15 -15.82 -5.38 -4.76
N LYS A 16 -17.03 -4.81 -4.78
CA LYS A 16 -17.36 -3.62 -3.98
C LYS A 16 -16.99 -3.79 -2.50
N ALA A 17 -17.25 -4.96 -1.93
CA ALA A 17 -16.96 -5.23 -0.53
C ALA A 17 -15.44 -5.30 -0.23
N GLU A 18 -14.62 -5.75 -1.19
CA GLU A 18 -13.15 -5.69 -1.07
C GLU A 18 -12.63 -4.25 -1.13
N LEU A 19 -13.20 -3.44 -2.02
CA LEU A 19 -12.86 -2.01 -2.10
C LEU A 19 -13.23 -1.27 -0.80
N GLU A 20 -14.43 -1.51 -0.27
CA GLU A 20 -14.88 -0.96 1.02
C GLU A 20 -13.93 -1.38 2.16
N ALA A 21 -13.55 -2.65 2.22
CA ALA A 21 -12.64 -3.15 3.25
C ALA A 21 -11.25 -2.48 3.21
N VAL A 22 -10.72 -2.19 2.02
CA VAL A 22 -9.42 -1.49 1.89
C VAL A 22 -9.53 -0.01 2.25
N LEU A 23 -10.65 0.65 1.91
CA LEU A 23 -10.89 2.04 2.32
C LEU A 23 -11.05 2.15 3.84
N ASP A 24 -11.75 1.21 4.48
CA ASP A 24 -11.88 1.14 5.93
C ASP A 24 -10.53 0.91 6.62
N LEU A 25 -9.70 0.03 6.05
CA LEU A 25 -8.34 -0.20 6.54
C LEU A 25 -7.49 1.06 6.42
N ALA A 26 -7.55 1.76 5.28
CA ALA A 26 -6.81 3.01 5.08
C ALA A 26 -7.24 4.09 6.09
N ALA A 27 -8.54 4.19 6.41
CA ALA A 27 -9.04 5.11 7.41
C ALA A 27 -8.51 4.78 8.82
N LYS A 28 -8.45 3.50 9.18
CA LYS A 28 -7.87 3.04 10.46
C LYS A 28 -6.40 3.40 10.54
N MET A 29 -5.60 2.96 9.54
CA MET A 29 -4.16 3.22 9.49
C MET A 29 -3.86 4.73 9.51
N LYS A 30 -4.71 5.57 8.91
CA LYS A 30 -4.53 7.02 8.99
C LYS A 30 -4.69 7.56 10.43
N GLY A 31 -5.59 6.98 11.22
CA GLY A 31 -5.87 7.39 12.60
C GLY A 31 -4.71 7.15 13.55
N ASP A 32 -3.93 6.09 13.34
CA ASP A 32 -2.80 5.68 14.20
C ASP A 32 -1.54 5.35 13.37
N ARG A 33 -1.27 6.18 12.35
CA ARG A 33 -0.26 5.99 11.30
C ARG A 33 1.11 5.47 11.71
N PHE A 34 1.62 5.91 12.86
CA PHE A 34 2.96 5.54 13.35
C PHE A 34 2.93 4.56 14.53
N SER A 35 1.79 3.90 14.74
CA SER A 35 1.64 2.85 15.73
C SER A 35 2.54 1.66 15.39
N PRO A 36 3.14 0.98 16.39
CA PRO A 36 3.89 -0.26 16.20
C PRO A 36 3.11 -1.34 15.46
N GLN A 37 1.77 -1.26 15.46
CA GLN A 37 0.88 -2.13 14.70
C GLN A 37 1.16 -2.10 13.19
N TRP A 38 1.50 -0.94 12.62
CA TRP A 38 1.66 -0.76 11.17
C TRP A 38 3.12 -0.72 10.74
N THR A 39 4.00 -0.16 11.56
CA THR A 39 5.35 0.27 11.15
C THR A 39 6.34 -0.86 10.85
N SER A 40 5.94 -2.12 11.05
CA SER A 40 6.78 -3.30 10.82
C SER A 40 6.16 -4.33 9.86
N ILE A 41 4.99 -4.03 9.27
CA ILE A 41 4.24 -4.98 8.44
C ILE A 41 5.03 -5.44 7.21
N LEU A 42 5.84 -4.55 6.64
CA LEU A 42 6.66 -4.82 5.46
C LEU A 42 8.15 -4.96 5.80
N GLN A 43 8.48 -5.29 7.06
CA GLN A 43 9.87 -5.50 7.45
C GLN A 43 10.55 -6.54 6.55
N HIS A 44 11.75 -6.20 6.06
CA HIS A 44 12.52 -7.01 5.11
C HIS A 44 11.85 -7.24 3.74
N LYS A 45 10.87 -6.41 3.35
CA LYS A 45 10.29 -6.39 2.00
C LYS A 45 10.82 -5.20 1.21
N THR A 46 11.02 -5.43 -0.09
CA THR A 46 11.43 -4.41 -1.05
C THR A 46 10.34 -4.23 -2.10
N PHE A 47 9.90 -2.99 -2.33
CA PHE A 47 8.95 -2.62 -3.36
C PHE A 47 9.69 -1.95 -4.53
N LEU A 48 9.68 -2.58 -5.69
CA LEU A 48 10.34 -2.06 -6.89
C LEU A 48 9.33 -1.32 -7.77
N MET A 49 9.67 -0.10 -8.16
CA MET A 49 8.81 0.79 -8.92
C MET A 49 9.39 1.07 -10.31
N PHE A 50 8.68 0.64 -11.36
CA PHE A 50 9.05 0.92 -12.75
C PHE A 50 8.11 1.98 -13.36
N PHE A 51 8.62 3.20 -13.54
CA PHE A 51 7.89 4.30 -14.17
C PHE A 51 8.52 4.67 -15.52
N TYR A 52 7.83 4.38 -16.62
CA TYR A 52 8.25 4.79 -17.97
C TYR A 52 7.97 6.27 -18.26
N ASN A 53 7.00 6.85 -17.56
CA ASN A 53 6.64 8.26 -17.66
C ASN A 53 6.79 8.95 -16.30
N PRO A 54 7.17 10.24 -16.26
CA PRO A 54 7.28 10.98 -15.01
C PRO A 54 5.94 11.04 -14.24
N SER A 55 5.90 10.48 -13.02
CA SER A 55 4.78 10.65 -12.08
C SER A 55 5.29 10.76 -10.64
N VAL A 56 5.71 11.97 -10.26
CA VAL A 56 6.37 12.22 -8.97
C VAL A 56 5.44 11.93 -7.78
N ARG A 57 4.17 12.36 -7.84
CA ARG A 57 3.24 12.16 -6.71
C ARG A 57 2.97 10.68 -6.45
N THR A 58 2.76 9.89 -7.50
CA THR A 58 2.55 8.45 -7.38
C THR A 58 3.79 7.78 -6.81
N ARG A 59 4.98 8.04 -7.38
CA ARG A 59 6.24 7.46 -6.89
C ARG A 59 6.48 7.79 -5.41
N GLN A 60 6.40 9.07 -5.03
CA GLN A 60 6.61 9.50 -3.64
C GLN A 60 5.60 8.88 -2.67
N SER A 61 4.33 8.73 -3.08
CA SER A 61 3.31 8.14 -2.20
C SER A 61 3.58 6.66 -1.89
N PHE A 62 4.03 5.89 -2.90
CA PHE A 62 4.39 4.49 -2.70
C PHE A 62 5.68 4.33 -1.89
N GLU A 63 6.69 5.18 -2.16
CA GLU A 63 7.96 5.18 -1.42
C GLU A 63 7.75 5.48 0.07
N CYS A 64 6.93 6.50 0.36
CA CYS A 64 6.55 6.87 1.72
C CYS A 64 5.78 5.74 2.41
N ALA A 65 4.78 5.15 1.75
CA ALA A 65 4.01 4.04 2.32
C ALA A 65 4.88 2.82 2.63
N ALA A 66 5.78 2.41 1.73
CA ALA A 66 6.68 1.29 1.97
C ALA A 66 7.61 1.55 3.16
N THR A 67 8.20 2.75 3.22
CA THR A 67 9.08 3.17 4.32
C THR A 67 8.35 3.19 5.66
N GLU A 68 7.16 3.77 5.70
CA GLU A 68 6.35 3.85 6.92
C GLU A 68 5.92 2.49 7.45
N LEU A 69 5.74 1.50 6.57
CA LEU A 69 5.42 0.13 6.94
C LEU A 69 6.66 -0.73 7.27
N GLY A 70 7.86 -0.14 7.28
CA GLY A 70 9.12 -0.80 7.63
C GLY A 70 9.80 -1.52 6.46
N GLY A 71 9.30 -1.34 5.23
CA GLY A 71 9.91 -1.85 4.01
C GLY A 71 10.86 -0.84 3.36
N HIS A 72 11.49 -1.27 2.27
CA HIS A 72 12.27 -0.43 1.38
C HIS A 72 11.57 -0.26 0.04
N ALA A 73 11.70 0.89 -0.61
CA ALA A 73 11.18 1.13 -1.95
C ALA A 73 12.24 1.80 -2.83
N GLN A 74 12.32 1.38 -4.08
CA GLN A 74 13.24 1.91 -5.10
C GLN A 74 12.54 2.02 -6.45
#